data_AF-A0A952QEI5-F1
#
_entry.id   AF-A0A952QEI5-F1
#
_cell.length_a   1.000
_cell.length_b   1.000
_cell.length_c   1.000
_cell.angle_alpha   90.00
_cell.angle_beta   90.00
_cell.angle_gamma   90.00
#
_symmetry.space_group_name_H-M   'P 1'
#
loop_
_entity.id
_entity.type
_entity.pdbx_description
1 polymer ?
#
loop_
_entity_poly.entity_id
_entity_poly.type
_entity_poly.pdbx_seq_one_letter_code
_entity_poly.pdbx_strand_id
1 'polypeptide(L)'
;MSRSSPDGNLVEVRRWLQTEPKLAELIARYPAEWTRARADMLAASKSGNTSSLLASIAGAHSGPRDRVKPERQQLADLVRGQMILRALRAAGLRAETGVDSGPVKFSKLDGTILQHLFFSQGLTRKPVSMALYCLVWPLARQRRRLLPLVRPQGIYCFYSKHLIREIATLAAGRPVLEIAAGDGTLSRFLRDAGVDARATDDFSWANSIDYGDDVERMDARTALRRSQPSVVICSWPPPGNPFERSVFATASVDHYIVITSANNNDASDWQGYLAQNFFDMIGDERLSRMVLPQGASRVLIFTRRRR
;
A
#
# COMPACT_ATOMS: atom_id res chain seq x y z
N MET A 1 -9.67 9.34 -48.45
CA MET A 1 -9.93 9.57 -47.01
C MET A 1 -10.02 8.21 -46.33
N SER A 2 -8.93 7.77 -45.72
CA SER A 2 -8.81 6.42 -45.14
C SER A 2 -9.45 6.39 -43.75
N ARG A 3 -10.42 5.50 -43.54
CA ARG A 3 -11.01 5.23 -42.23
C ARG A 3 -10.01 4.39 -41.43
N SER A 4 -9.31 5.02 -40.49
CA SER A 4 -8.47 4.35 -39.50
C SER A 4 -9.33 3.54 -38.53
N SER A 5 -9.20 2.22 -38.55
CA SER A 5 -9.77 1.31 -37.55
C SER A 5 -9.33 1.70 -36.12
N PRO A 6 -10.17 1.48 -35.09
CA PRO A 6 -9.87 1.84 -33.70
C PRO A 6 -8.84 0.91 -33.01
N ASP A 7 -8.33 -0.10 -33.71
CA ASP A 7 -7.35 -1.06 -33.19
C ASP A 7 -5.92 -0.51 -33.36
N GLY A 8 -5.40 0.15 -32.33
CA GLY A 8 -3.96 0.47 -32.26
C GLY A 8 -3.11 -0.80 -32.18
N ASN A 9 -1.89 -0.77 -32.70
CA ASN A 9 -0.92 -1.87 -32.58
C ASN A 9 -0.64 -2.16 -31.08
N LEU A 10 -0.34 -3.40 -30.71
CA LEU A 10 -0.03 -3.82 -29.35
C LEU A 10 1.06 -2.98 -28.68
N VAL A 11 2.03 -2.48 -29.44
CA VAL A 11 3.08 -1.55 -28.96
C VAL A 11 2.50 -0.20 -28.56
N GLU A 12 1.58 0.35 -29.35
CA GLU A 12 0.94 1.65 -29.09
C GLU A 12 -0.02 1.55 -27.90
N VAL A 13 -0.78 0.46 -27.81
CA VAL A 13 -1.68 0.24 -26.68
C VAL A 13 -0.90 0.01 -25.39
N ARG A 14 0.23 -0.70 -25.41
CA ARG A 14 1.13 -0.77 -24.24
C ARG A 14 1.67 0.59 -23.85
N ARG A 15 2.13 1.39 -24.81
CA ARG A 15 2.65 2.75 -24.54
C ARG A 15 1.55 3.66 -23.99
N TRP A 16 0.33 3.57 -24.50
CA TRP A 16 -0.81 4.32 -23.99
C TRP A 16 -1.24 3.83 -22.61
N LEU A 17 -1.22 2.53 -22.33
CA LEU A 17 -1.51 2.02 -20.99
C LEU A 17 -0.45 2.40 -19.96
N GLN A 18 0.80 2.63 -20.38
CA GLN A 18 1.85 3.23 -19.56
C GLN A 18 1.57 4.70 -19.21
N THR A 19 0.71 5.41 -19.96
CA THR A 19 0.22 6.75 -19.57
C THR A 19 -0.95 6.69 -18.58
N GLU A 20 -1.26 5.49 -18.07
CA GLU A 20 -2.25 5.22 -17.02
C GLU A 20 -3.67 5.80 -17.22
N PRO A 21 -4.33 5.59 -18.38
CA PRO A 21 -5.63 6.17 -18.70
C PRO A 21 -6.73 5.79 -17.69
N LYS A 22 -7.62 6.74 -17.36
CA LYS A 22 -8.69 6.52 -16.36
C LYS A 22 -9.60 5.37 -16.79
N LEU A 23 -10.25 4.69 -15.83
CA LEU A 23 -11.17 3.58 -16.15
C LEU A 23 -12.26 4.00 -17.14
N ALA A 24 -12.78 5.23 -17.04
CA ALA A 24 -13.75 5.77 -17.99
C ALA A 24 -13.20 5.87 -19.43
N GLU A 25 -11.92 6.22 -19.59
CA GLU A 25 -11.24 6.30 -20.89
C GLU A 25 -11.00 4.91 -21.46
N LEU A 26 -10.66 3.93 -20.61
CA LEU A 26 -10.56 2.53 -21.00
C LEU A 26 -11.90 1.98 -21.49
N ILE A 27 -13.00 2.26 -20.78
CA ILE A 27 -14.35 1.82 -21.14
C ILE A 27 -14.79 2.45 -22.45
N ALA A 28 -14.54 3.75 -22.63
CA ALA A 28 -14.88 4.46 -23.87
C ALA A 28 -14.13 3.91 -25.08
N ARG A 29 -12.87 3.51 -24.90
CA ARG A 29 -12.01 3.00 -25.98
C ARG A 29 -12.21 1.52 -26.29
N TYR A 30 -12.54 0.69 -25.29
CA TYR A 30 -12.71 -0.77 -25.44
C TYR A 30 -13.99 -1.30 -24.77
N PRO A 31 -15.19 -0.91 -25.24
CA PRO A 31 -16.45 -1.27 -24.59
C PRO A 31 -16.76 -2.78 -24.60
N ALA A 32 -16.32 -3.52 -25.62
CA ALA A 32 -16.50 -4.96 -25.70
C ALA A 32 -15.69 -5.72 -24.63
N GLU A 33 -14.46 -5.27 -24.37
CA GLU A 33 -13.60 -5.87 -23.34
C GLU A 33 -14.08 -5.51 -21.93
N TRP A 34 -14.72 -4.36 -21.75
CA TRP A 34 -15.38 -4.01 -20.49
C TRP A 34 -16.57 -4.94 -20.18
N THR A 35 -17.39 -5.26 -21.18
CA THR A 35 -18.50 -6.22 -21.01
C THR A 35 -18.00 -7.60 -20.57
N ARG A 36 -16.88 -8.05 -21.14
CA ARG A 36 -16.21 -9.31 -20.75
C ARG A 36 -15.60 -9.24 -19.35
N ALA A 37 -14.86 -8.18 -19.04
CA ALA A 37 -14.31 -7.93 -17.71
C ALA A 37 -15.39 -7.96 -16.62
N ARG A 38 -16.57 -7.37 -16.87
CA ARG A 38 -17.71 -7.42 -15.95
C ARG A 38 -18.25 -8.82 -15.75
N ALA A 39 -18.36 -9.61 -16.81
CA ALA A 39 -18.78 -11.00 -16.71
C ALA A 39 -17.80 -11.84 -15.87
N ASP A 40 -16.50 -11.65 -16.08
CA ASP A 40 -15.43 -12.33 -15.32
C ASP A 40 -15.48 -11.96 -13.82
N MET A 41 -15.64 -10.67 -13.49
CA MET A 41 -15.79 -10.20 -12.12
C MET A 41 -17.07 -10.74 -11.45
N LEU A 42 -18.20 -10.80 -12.16
CA LEU A 42 -19.45 -11.36 -11.66
C LEU A 42 -19.36 -12.87 -11.40
N ALA A 43 -18.68 -13.61 -12.29
CA ALA A 43 -18.44 -15.03 -12.11
C ALA A 43 -17.57 -15.31 -10.87
N ALA A 44 -16.47 -14.58 -10.72
CA ALA A 44 -15.56 -14.71 -9.57
C ALA A 44 -16.24 -14.35 -8.24
N SER A 45 -17.12 -13.34 -8.25
CA SER A 45 -17.91 -12.95 -7.08
C SER A 45 -18.91 -14.02 -6.66
N LYS A 46 -19.54 -14.71 -7.62
CA LYS A 46 -20.49 -15.80 -7.33
C LYS A 46 -19.80 -17.06 -6.82
N SER A 47 -18.56 -17.31 -7.24
CA SER A 47 -17.79 -18.48 -6.83
C SER A 47 -16.91 -18.25 -5.59
N GLY A 48 -16.88 -17.03 -5.03
CA GLY A 48 -16.04 -16.68 -3.88
C GLY A 48 -14.53 -16.78 -4.13
N ASN A 49 -14.09 -16.74 -5.39
CA ASN A 49 -12.74 -17.13 -5.80
C ASN A 49 -11.99 -15.96 -6.46
N THR A 50 -11.90 -14.83 -5.75
CA THR A 50 -11.23 -13.60 -6.22
C THR A 50 -9.74 -13.82 -6.49
N SER A 51 -9.12 -14.78 -5.79
CA SER A 51 -7.71 -15.17 -5.95
C SER A 51 -7.45 -15.81 -7.32
N SER A 52 -8.40 -16.59 -7.88
CA SER A 52 -8.25 -17.17 -9.22
C SER A 52 -8.39 -16.11 -10.32
N LEU A 53 -9.18 -15.07 -10.09
CA LEU A 53 -9.31 -13.92 -10.98
C LEU A 53 -8.01 -13.08 -11.03
N LEU A 54 -7.36 -12.86 -9.88
CA LEU A 54 -6.06 -12.19 -9.84
C LEU A 54 -4.95 -13.06 -10.45
N ALA A 55 -4.99 -14.37 -10.22
CA ALA A 55 -4.04 -15.31 -10.81
C ALA A 55 -4.18 -15.44 -12.33
N SER A 56 -5.39 -15.35 -12.89
CA SER A 56 -5.61 -15.35 -14.35
C SER A 56 -5.14 -14.06 -15.02
N ILE A 57 -5.24 -12.92 -14.32
CA ILE A 57 -4.68 -11.63 -14.76
C ILE A 57 -3.15 -11.66 -14.73
N ALA A 58 -2.54 -12.22 -13.67
CA ALA A 58 -1.09 -12.35 -13.55
C ALA A 58 -0.51 -13.41 -14.52
N GLY A 59 -1.22 -14.53 -14.72
CA GLY A 59 -0.83 -15.62 -15.62
C GLY A 59 -0.89 -15.25 -17.10
N ALA A 60 -1.66 -14.21 -17.48
CA ALA A 60 -1.65 -13.66 -18.82
C ALA A 60 -0.31 -13.00 -19.21
N HIS A 61 0.63 -12.85 -18.28
CA HIS A 61 1.95 -12.25 -18.52
C HIS A 61 3.11 -13.24 -18.39
N SER A 62 2.87 -14.51 -18.04
CA SER A 62 3.95 -15.50 -17.83
C SER A 62 3.43 -16.93 -17.96
N GLY A 63 3.35 -17.43 -19.20
CA GLY A 63 3.05 -18.84 -19.48
C GLY A 63 4.15 -19.47 -20.35
N PRO A 64 4.67 -20.67 -20.03
CA PRO A 64 5.66 -21.36 -20.86
C PRO A 64 4.99 -21.95 -22.10
N ARG A 65 5.58 -21.70 -23.29
CA ARG A 65 5.33 -22.35 -24.59
C ARG A 65 3.88 -22.84 -24.81
N ASP A 66 2.98 -21.92 -25.15
CA ASP A 66 1.73 -22.27 -25.81
C ASP A 66 1.46 -21.29 -26.95
N ARG A 67 0.89 -21.80 -28.04
CA ARG A 67 0.65 -21.13 -29.35
C ARG A 67 0.63 -19.60 -29.28
N VAL A 68 1.46 -18.94 -30.09
CA VAL A 68 1.49 -17.48 -30.24
C VAL A 68 0.06 -16.98 -30.42
N LYS A 69 -0.53 -16.46 -29.34
CA LYS A 69 -1.89 -15.94 -29.36
C LYS A 69 -1.92 -14.84 -30.42
N PRO A 70 -2.97 -14.77 -31.26
CA PRO A 70 -3.14 -13.67 -32.19
C PRO A 70 -3.00 -12.32 -31.46
N GLU A 71 -2.31 -11.36 -32.07
CA GLU A 71 -1.96 -10.06 -31.44
C GLU A 71 -3.19 -9.36 -30.83
N ARG A 72 -4.34 -9.44 -31.52
CA ARG A 72 -5.63 -8.93 -31.03
C ARG A 72 -6.06 -9.55 -29.70
N GLN A 73 -5.83 -10.85 -29.51
CA GLN A 73 -6.20 -11.55 -28.28
C GLN A 73 -5.26 -11.19 -27.12
N GLN A 74 -3.98 -10.96 -27.41
CA GLN A 74 -3.02 -10.46 -26.42
C GLN A 74 -3.36 -9.04 -25.96
N LEU A 75 -3.75 -8.18 -26.90
CA LEU A 75 -4.20 -6.81 -26.62
C LEU A 75 -5.49 -6.80 -25.79
N ALA A 76 -6.46 -7.63 -26.17
CA ALA A 76 -7.71 -7.79 -25.44
C ALA A 76 -7.48 -8.27 -23.99
N ASP A 77 -6.65 -9.31 -23.79
CA ASP A 77 -6.34 -9.84 -22.46
C ASP A 77 -5.63 -8.79 -21.58
N LEU A 78 -4.72 -8.00 -22.16
CA LEU A 78 -3.98 -6.96 -21.45
C LEU A 78 -4.88 -5.77 -21.04
N VAL A 79 -5.73 -5.29 -21.95
CA VAL A 79 -6.72 -4.23 -21.65
C VAL A 79 -7.72 -4.71 -20.60
N ARG A 80 -8.20 -5.96 -20.70
CA ARG A 80 -9.14 -6.56 -19.74
C ARG A 80 -8.52 -6.67 -18.35
N GLY A 81 -7.27 -7.13 -18.24
CA GLY A 81 -6.55 -7.20 -16.96
C GLY A 81 -6.42 -5.82 -16.28
N GLN A 82 -6.10 -4.78 -17.05
CA GLN A 82 -6.03 -3.40 -16.54
C GLN A 82 -7.40 -2.86 -16.09
N MET A 83 -8.46 -3.15 -16.84
CA MET A 83 -9.82 -2.79 -16.45
C MET A 83 -10.25 -3.47 -15.16
N ILE A 84 -10.00 -4.78 -15.01
CA ILE A 84 -10.36 -5.53 -13.80
C ILE A 84 -9.57 -5.02 -12.60
N LEU A 85 -8.25 -4.83 -12.72
CA LEU A 85 -7.44 -4.29 -11.62
C LEU A 85 -7.91 -2.91 -11.17
N ARG A 86 -8.20 -2.01 -12.12
CA ARG A 86 -8.68 -0.64 -11.81
C ARG A 86 -10.11 -0.66 -11.27
N ALA A 87 -10.97 -1.53 -11.78
CA ALA A 87 -12.33 -1.72 -11.28
C ALA A 87 -12.34 -2.32 -9.87
N LEU A 88 -11.44 -3.27 -9.57
CA LEU A 88 -11.26 -3.82 -8.22
C LEU A 88 -10.70 -2.78 -7.26
N ARG A 89 -9.75 -1.95 -7.67
CA ARG A 89 -9.30 -0.79 -6.87
C ARG A 89 -10.46 0.18 -6.59
N ALA A 90 -11.25 0.50 -7.62
CA ALA A 90 -12.41 1.37 -7.47
C ALA A 90 -13.54 0.73 -6.64
N ALA A 91 -13.72 -0.60 -6.73
CA ALA A 91 -14.73 -1.34 -5.99
C ALA A 91 -14.32 -1.58 -4.53
N GLY A 92 -13.04 -1.83 -4.25
CA GLY A 92 -12.48 -1.82 -2.89
C GLY A 92 -12.67 -0.45 -2.25
N LEU A 93 -12.38 0.62 -2.98
CA LEU A 93 -12.66 1.98 -2.55
C LEU A 93 -14.17 2.23 -2.30
N ARG A 94 -15.08 1.66 -3.11
CA ARG A 94 -16.55 1.78 -2.93
C ARG A 94 -17.09 0.94 -1.77
N ALA A 95 -16.62 -0.29 -1.61
CA ALA A 95 -16.99 -1.19 -0.53
C ALA A 95 -16.56 -0.64 0.84
N GLU A 96 -15.44 0.09 0.89
CA GLU A 96 -14.93 0.72 2.10
C GLU A 96 -15.53 2.12 2.36
N THR A 97 -15.99 2.84 1.33
CA THR A 97 -16.59 4.18 1.48
C THR A 97 -18.11 4.18 1.65
N GLY A 98 -18.80 3.15 1.16
CA GLY A 98 -20.26 3.11 1.10
C GLY A 98 -20.87 4.22 0.24
N VAL A 99 -20.13 4.76 -0.74
CA VAL A 99 -20.58 5.85 -1.61
C VAL A 99 -20.65 5.35 -3.06
N ASP A 100 -21.86 5.29 -3.61
CA ASP A 100 -22.12 4.79 -4.97
C ASP A 100 -21.65 5.73 -6.09
N SER A 101 -21.45 7.03 -5.82
CA SER A 101 -20.81 7.99 -6.75
C SER A 101 -20.59 9.37 -6.11
N GLY A 102 -19.55 10.09 -6.56
CA GLY A 102 -19.27 11.50 -6.22
C GLY A 102 -18.05 11.74 -5.31
N PRO A 103 -17.47 12.96 -5.30
CA PRO A 103 -16.36 13.29 -4.41
C PRO A 103 -16.82 13.21 -2.95
N VAL A 104 -16.13 12.40 -2.15
CA VAL A 104 -16.41 12.26 -0.71
C VAL A 104 -16.06 13.57 -0.02
N LYS A 105 -17.09 14.36 0.30
CA LYS A 105 -16.93 15.64 1.03
C LYS A 105 -17.21 15.43 2.52
N PHE A 106 -16.34 16.02 3.34
CA PHE A 106 -16.57 16.14 4.77
C PHE A 106 -17.50 17.33 5.07
N SER A 107 -18.27 17.23 6.15
CA SER A 107 -18.87 18.42 6.76
C SER A 107 -17.76 19.38 7.21
N LYS A 108 -18.03 20.69 7.28
CA LYS A 108 -17.01 21.67 7.74
C LYS A 108 -16.48 21.32 9.14
N LEU A 109 -17.36 20.86 10.04
CA LEU A 109 -16.99 20.47 11.39
C LEU A 109 -16.09 19.23 11.41
N ASP A 110 -16.49 18.16 10.71
CA ASP A 110 -15.69 16.93 10.62
C ASP A 110 -14.34 17.24 9.96
N GLY A 111 -14.33 18.03 8.87
CA GLY A 111 -13.11 18.45 8.20
C GLY A 111 -12.15 19.21 9.12
N THR A 112 -12.66 20.15 9.92
CA THR A 112 -11.84 20.88 10.91
C THR A 112 -11.28 19.96 11.98
N ILE A 113 -12.07 19.02 12.50
CA ILE A 113 -11.60 18.02 13.48
C ILE A 113 -10.46 17.19 12.87
N LEU A 114 -10.65 16.68 11.65
CA LEU A 114 -9.67 15.84 10.96
C LEU A 114 -8.38 16.59 10.67
N GLN A 115 -8.50 17.81 10.13
CA GLN A 115 -7.37 18.68 9.85
C GLN A 115 -6.60 18.95 11.14
N HIS A 116 -7.28 19.33 12.21
CA HIS A 116 -6.63 19.66 13.48
C HIS A 116 -6.02 18.44 14.17
N LEU A 117 -6.59 17.25 14.00
CA LEU A 117 -6.11 16.04 14.65
C LEU A 117 -4.93 15.39 13.91
N PHE A 118 -4.99 15.30 12.59
CA PHE A 118 -4.09 14.44 11.80
C PHE A 118 -3.10 15.19 10.90
N PHE A 119 -3.37 16.46 10.58
CA PHE A 119 -2.61 17.20 9.58
C PHE A 119 -2.06 18.52 10.12
N SER A 120 -0.89 18.94 9.65
CA SER A 120 -0.33 20.27 9.94
C SER A 120 -0.90 21.29 8.95
N GLN A 121 -0.78 20.98 7.65
CA GLN A 121 -1.28 21.79 6.54
C GLN A 121 -1.62 20.85 5.38
N GLY A 122 -2.77 21.08 4.73
CA GLY A 122 -3.23 20.18 3.66
C GLY A 122 -3.26 18.73 4.12
N LEU A 123 -2.62 17.83 3.37
CA LEU A 123 -2.47 16.42 3.69
C LEU A 123 -1.11 16.06 4.32
N THR A 124 -0.29 17.06 4.67
CA THR A 124 0.94 16.82 5.41
C THR A 124 0.60 16.32 6.81
N ARG A 125 0.93 15.06 7.06
CA ARG A 125 0.65 14.39 8.34
C ARG A 125 1.46 15.03 9.47
N LYS A 126 0.91 14.98 10.68
CA LYS A 126 1.64 15.28 11.92
C LYS A 126 1.50 14.17 12.96
N PRO A 127 2.42 14.04 13.92
CA PRO A 127 2.27 13.10 15.02
C PRO A 127 1.03 13.42 15.87
N VAL A 128 0.16 12.44 16.06
CA VAL A 128 -1.14 12.64 16.71
C VAL A 128 -1.03 12.55 18.23
N SER A 129 -1.65 13.49 18.95
CA SER A 129 -1.78 13.39 20.41
C SER A 129 -2.83 12.33 20.77
N MET A 130 -2.45 11.35 21.60
CA MET A 130 -3.38 10.33 22.08
C MET A 130 -4.53 10.91 22.90
N ALA A 131 -4.25 11.90 23.75
CA ALA A 131 -5.28 12.56 24.55
C ALA A 131 -6.30 13.28 23.66
N LEU A 132 -5.83 14.03 22.65
CA LEU A 132 -6.70 14.73 21.71
C LEU A 132 -7.47 13.76 20.82
N TYR A 133 -6.84 12.67 20.39
CA TYR A 133 -7.50 11.61 19.64
C TYR A 133 -8.64 11.02 20.47
N CYS A 134 -8.39 10.57 21.70
CA CYS A 134 -9.42 9.97 22.56
C CYS A 134 -10.57 10.95 22.86
N LEU A 135 -10.30 12.25 22.99
CA LEU A 135 -11.32 13.27 23.29
C LEU A 135 -12.15 13.65 22.06
N VAL A 136 -11.50 13.92 20.92
CA VAL A 136 -12.13 14.60 19.77
C VAL A 136 -12.50 13.61 18.67
N TRP A 137 -11.77 12.51 18.50
CA TRP A 137 -12.08 11.51 17.47
C TRP A 137 -13.48 10.91 17.60
N PRO A 138 -14.01 10.63 18.81
CA PRO A 138 -15.39 10.17 18.97
C PRO A 138 -16.44 11.16 18.46
N LEU A 139 -16.12 12.46 18.39
CA LEU A 139 -17.02 13.52 17.94
C LEU A 139 -17.10 13.63 16.41
N ALA A 140 -16.10 13.15 15.68
CA ALA A 140 -16.13 13.12 14.22
C ALA A 140 -17.11 12.03 13.74
N ARG A 141 -18.29 12.45 13.26
CA ARG A 141 -19.36 11.54 12.81
C ARG A 141 -18.98 10.83 11.52
N GLN A 142 -18.29 11.52 10.63
CA GLN A 142 -17.85 11.00 9.34
C GLN A 142 -16.48 10.32 9.38
N ARG A 143 -15.94 10.05 10.57
CA ARG A 143 -14.57 9.54 10.79
C ARG A 143 -14.17 8.32 9.97
N ARG A 144 -15.11 7.44 9.64
CA ARG A 144 -14.88 6.24 8.82
C ARG A 144 -14.46 6.56 7.38
N ARG A 145 -14.75 7.77 6.88
CA ARG A 145 -14.40 8.22 5.53
C ARG A 145 -12.96 8.73 5.40
N LEU A 146 -12.24 8.92 6.50
CA LEU A 146 -10.90 9.53 6.50
C LEU A 146 -9.92 8.69 5.69
N LEU A 147 -9.66 7.45 6.11
CA LEU A 147 -8.67 6.60 5.46
C LEU A 147 -8.98 6.37 3.97
N PRO A 148 -10.21 6.04 3.56
CA PRO A 148 -10.51 5.90 2.14
C PRO A 148 -10.26 7.17 1.31
N LEU A 149 -10.44 8.36 1.89
CA LEU A 149 -10.17 9.61 1.18
C LEU A 149 -8.66 9.84 0.95
N VAL A 150 -7.82 9.46 1.91
CA VAL A 150 -6.38 9.78 1.88
C VAL A 150 -5.49 8.64 1.39
N ARG A 151 -6.01 7.41 1.31
CA ARG A 151 -5.33 6.24 0.75
C ARG A 151 -4.80 6.43 -0.69
N PRO A 152 -5.53 7.10 -1.61
CA PRO A 152 -4.99 7.40 -2.93
C PRO A 152 -3.68 8.19 -2.90
N GLN A 153 -3.43 8.96 -1.82
CA GLN A 153 -2.19 9.72 -1.59
C GLN A 153 -1.13 8.92 -0.81
N GLY A 154 -1.28 7.60 -0.69
CA GLY A 154 -0.36 6.74 0.05
C GLY A 154 -0.53 6.76 1.57
N ILE A 155 -1.60 7.35 2.11
CA ILE A 155 -1.83 7.44 3.56
C ILE A 155 -2.70 6.28 4.03
N TYR A 156 -2.08 5.28 4.66
CA TYR A 156 -2.75 4.09 5.15
C TYR A 156 -3.01 4.09 6.67
N CYS A 157 -2.24 4.87 7.42
CA CYS A 157 -2.46 5.12 8.84
C CYS A 157 -1.83 6.46 9.28
N PHE A 158 -2.08 6.80 10.54
CA PHE A 158 -1.45 7.90 11.24
C PHE A 158 -0.72 7.40 12.47
N TYR A 159 0.38 8.07 12.80
CA TYR A 159 1.24 7.70 13.91
C TYR A 159 0.96 8.61 15.10
N SER A 160 0.68 8.04 16.27
CA SER A 160 0.61 8.84 17.48
C SER A 160 2.00 9.23 17.97
N LYS A 161 2.10 10.33 18.72
CA LYS A 161 3.34 10.73 19.40
C LYS A 161 3.91 9.63 20.29
N HIS A 162 3.03 8.82 20.89
CA HIS A 162 3.46 7.71 21.75
C HIS A 162 4.08 6.59 20.92
N LEU A 163 3.48 6.21 19.79
CA LEU A 163 4.05 5.21 18.88
C LEU A 163 5.48 5.59 18.46
N ILE A 164 5.70 6.84 18.06
CA ILE A 164 7.02 7.33 17.64
C ILE A 164 8.05 7.19 18.77
N ARG A 165 7.70 7.59 20.00
CA ARG A 165 8.58 7.44 21.16
C ARG A 165 8.91 5.98 21.46
N GLU A 166 7.92 5.10 21.39
CA GLU A 166 8.13 3.68 21.67
C GLU A 166 9.01 3.01 20.61
N ILE A 167 8.82 3.35 19.33
CA ILE A 167 9.73 2.89 18.27
C ILE A 167 11.15 3.43 18.49
N ALA A 168 11.30 4.69 18.91
CA ALA A 168 12.60 5.25 19.26
C ALA A 168 13.27 4.50 20.42
N THR A 169 12.51 4.13 21.46
CA THR A 169 13.01 3.29 22.56
C THR A 169 13.43 1.90 22.07
N LEU A 170 12.65 1.26 21.18
CA LEU A 170 13.00 -0.04 20.58
C LEU A 170 14.26 0.03 19.71
N ALA A 171 14.46 1.14 18.99
CA ALA A 171 15.69 1.38 18.25
C ALA A 171 16.91 1.43 19.18
N ALA A 172 16.73 1.87 20.43
CA ALA A 172 17.77 1.89 21.47
C ALA A 172 19.05 2.61 21.00
N GLY A 173 18.89 3.74 20.31
CA GLY A 173 19.98 4.54 19.75
C GLY A 173 20.64 3.97 18.50
N ARG A 174 20.20 2.80 18.01
CA ARG A 174 20.70 2.22 16.75
C ARG A 174 20.07 2.92 15.55
N PRO A 175 20.81 3.08 14.44
CA PRO A 175 20.25 3.58 13.20
C PRO A 175 19.09 2.70 12.69
N VAL A 176 18.03 3.33 12.20
CA VAL A 176 16.83 2.68 11.69
C VAL A 176 16.77 2.85 10.18
N LEU A 177 16.67 1.74 9.45
CA LEU A 177 16.32 1.75 8.03
C LEU A 177 14.82 1.54 7.86
N GLU A 178 14.12 2.52 7.30
CA GLU A 178 12.77 2.33 6.80
C GLU A 178 12.80 1.86 5.34
N ILE A 179 12.17 0.72 5.06
CA ILE A 179 11.99 0.18 3.71
C ILE A 179 10.54 0.34 3.27
N ALA A 180 10.32 0.55 1.96
CA ALA A 180 9.01 0.87 1.40
C ALA A 180 8.37 2.07 2.15
N ALA A 181 9.16 3.13 2.33
CA ALA A 181 8.83 4.26 3.19
C ALA A 181 7.69 5.14 2.65
N GLY A 182 7.28 4.98 1.39
CA GLY A 182 6.35 5.89 0.73
C GLY A 182 6.87 7.33 0.80
N ASP A 183 6.06 8.26 1.30
CA ASP A 183 6.43 9.68 1.44
C ASP A 183 7.47 9.98 2.56
N GLY A 184 7.99 8.97 3.26
CA GLY A 184 9.01 9.11 4.30
C GLY A 184 8.51 9.70 5.63
N THR A 185 7.19 9.83 5.82
CA THR A 185 6.61 10.47 7.02
C THR A 185 7.03 9.82 8.33
N LEU A 186 7.10 8.49 8.40
CA LEU A 186 7.47 7.81 9.63
C LEU A 186 8.94 8.06 9.98
N SER A 187 9.85 7.89 9.02
CA SER A 187 11.27 8.26 9.20
C SER A 187 11.46 9.72 9.61
N ARG A 188 10.71 10.66 9.01
CA ARG A 188 10.76 12.07 9.41
C ARG A 188 10.36 12.25 10.87
N PHE A 189 9.26 11.64 11.30
CA PHE A 189 8.83 11.71 12.70
C PHE A 189 9.81 11.04 13.67
N LEU A 190 10.48 9.97 13.25
CA LEU A 190 11.53 9.33 14.04
C LEU A 190 12.77 10.24 14.16
N ARG A 191 13.18 10.91 13.07
CA ARG A 191 14.25 11.92 13.10
C ARG A 191 13.91 13.09 14.02
N ASP A 192 12.68 13.62 13.93
CA ASP A 192 12.20 14.68 14.82
C ASP A 192 12.22 14.25 16.31
N ALA A 193 12.15 12.94 16.58
CA ALA A 193 12.28 12.35 17.91
C ALA A 193 13.71 11.97 18.31
N GLY A 194 14.72 12.32 17.49
CA GLY A 194 16.14 12.09 17.76
C GLY A 194 16.68 10.73 17.32
N VAL A 195 15.95 9.97 16.50
CA VAL A 195 16.41 8.70 15.93
C VAL A 195 17.18 8.96 14.64
N ASP A 196 18.33 8.32 14.46
CA ASP A 196 19.00 8.24 13.16
C ASP A 196 18.21 7.32 12.22
N ALA A 197 17.21 7.87 11.54
CA ALA A 197 16.32 7.12 10.66
C ALA A 197 16.52 7.53 9.20
N ARG A 198 16.64 6.52 8.32
CA ARG A 198 16.77 6.70 6.86
C ARG A 198 15.61 6.04 6.13
N ALA A 199 14.95 6.79 5.25
CA ALA A 199 13.84 6.32 4.43
C ALA A 199 14.33 5.84 3.06
N THR A 200 13.87 4.66 2.64
CA THR A 200 14.13 4.11 1.30
C THR A 200 12.84 3.60 0.65
N ASP A 201 12.67 3.88 -0.63
CA ASP A 201 11.54 3.42 -1.44
C ASP A 201 11.94 3.25 -2.91
N ASP A 202 11.29 2.36 -3.66
CA ASP A 202 11.64 2.09 -5.07
C ASP A 202 10.96 3.06 -6.06
N PHE A 203 10.07 3.92 -5.57
CA PHE A 203 9.32 4.92 -6.32
C PHE A 203 8.32 4.30 -7.31
N SER A 204 7.94 3.04 -7.10
CA SER A 204 6.97 2.35 -7.96
C SER A 204 5.57 2.98 -7.92
N TRP A 205 5.31 3.88 -6.95
CA TRP A 205 4.03 4.55 -6.73
C TRP A 205 4.09 6.07 -6.98
N ALA A 206 5.08 6.57 -7.74
CA ALA A 206 5.29 7.99 -8.00
C ALA A 206 4.11 8.71 -8.68
N ASN A 207 3.18 7.97 -9.29
CA ASN A 207 1.96 8.53 -9.87
C ASN A 207 0.82 8.72 -8.84
N SER A 208 1.05 8.33 -7.59
CA SER A 208 0.04 8.35 -6.51
C SER A 208 0.58 8.88 -5.18
N ILE A 209 1.90 8.94 -5.00
CA ILE A 209 2.55 9.40 -3.78
C ILE A 209 3.54 10.50 -4.14
N ASP A 210 3.44 11.62 -3.44
CA ASP A 210 4.46 12.67 -3.46
C ASP A 210 5.57 12.26 -2.48
N TYR A 211 6.67 11.76 -3.03
CA TYR A 211 7.84 11.36 -2.23
C TYR A 211 8.52 12.58 -1.61
N GLY A 212 8.91 12.49 -0.34
CA GLY A 212 9.73 13.51 0.30
C GLY A 212 11.15 13.55 -0.28
N ASP A 213 11.77 14.74 -0.29
CA ASP A 213 13.15 14.93 -0.77
C ASP A 213 14.18 14.11 0.03
N ASP A 214 13.81 13.70 1.24
CA ASP A 214 14.60 12.91 2.18
C ASP A 214 14.38 11.39 2.05
N VAL A 215 13.59 10.95 1.06
CA VAL A 215 13.42 9.53 0.73
C VAL A 215 14.40 9.12 -0.36
N GLU A 216 15.33 8.23 -0.01
CA GLU A 216 16.31 7.72 -0.97
C GLU A 216 15.63 6.71 -1.93
N ARG A 217 15.75 6.96 -3.23
CA ARG A 217 15.23 6.04 -4.26
C ARG A 217 16.06 4.77 -4.34
N MET A 218 15.62 3.73 -3.65
CA MET A 218 16.30 2.44 -3.54
C MET A 218 15.33 1.33 -3.18
N ASP A 219 15.41 0.20 -3.87
CA ASP A 219 14.64 -0.99 -3.49
C ASP A 219 15.13 -1.57 -2.15
N ALA A 220 14.21 -2.19 -1.41
CA ALA A 220 14.49 -2.72 -0.07
C ALA A 220 15.66 -3.72 -0.04
N ARG A 221 15.84 -4.55 -1.07
CA ARG A 221 16.95 -5.53 -1.09
C ARG A 221 18.28 -4.82 -1.20
N THR A 222 18.37 -3.81 -2.07
CA THR A 222 19.57 -3.01 -2.24
C THR A 222 19.88 -2.18 -1.00
N ALA A 223 18.86 -1.60 -0.36
CA ALA A 223 19.00 -0.86 0.89
C ALA A 223 19.58 -1.74 2.01
N LEU A 224 18.99 -2.91 2.24
CA LEU A 224 19.47 -3.88 3.23
C LEU A 224 20.93 -4.29 3.00
N ARG A 225 21.30 -4.61 1.75
CA ARG A 225 22.68 -4.99 1.42
C ARG A 225 23.68 -3.86 1.66
N ARG A 226 23.32 -2.61 1.32
CA ARG A 226 24.23 -1.46 1.41
C ARG A 226 24.42 -0.95 2.82
N SER A 227 23.35 -0.83 3.62
CA SER A 227 23.49 -0.30 4.98
C SER A 227 23.77 -1.34 6.04
N GLN A 228 23.54 -2.63 5.77
CA GLN A 228 23.64 -3.69 6.78
C GLN A 228 22.98 -3.26 8.12
N PRO A 229 21.70 -2.84 8.10
CA PRO A 229 21.07 -2.25 9.27
C PRO A 229 20.84 -3.32 10.35
N SER A 230 20.87 -2.90 11.62
CA SER A 230 20.45 -3.74 12.76
C SER A 230 18.97 -3.59 13.09
N VAL A 231 18.37 -2.42 12.81
CA VAL A 231 16.94 -2.16 13.00
C VAL A 231 16.33 -1.77 11.66
N VAL A 232 15.30 -2.50 11.25
CA VAL A 232 14.51 -2.24 10.05
C VAL A 232 13.07 -1.97 10.45
N ILE A 233 12.43 -1.00 9.81
CA ILE A 233 11.01 -0.74 9.97
C ILE A 233 10.32 -0.70 8.61
N CYS A 234 9.07 -1.19 8.55
CA CYS A 234 8.22 -1.04 7.38
C CYS A 234 6.79 -0.75 7.81
N SER A 235 6.18 0.29 7.23
CA SER A 235 4.82 0.68 7.53
C SER A 235 3.94 0.50 6.31
N TRP A 236 2.94 -0.38 6.44
CA TRP A 236 2.00 -0.78 5.39
C TRP A 236 2.68 -1.40 4.15
N PRO A 237 3.50 -2.46 4.31
CA PRO A 237 3.99 -3.20 3.17
C PRO A 237 2.83 -3.78 2.34
N PRO A 238 2.94 -3.80 1.00
CA PRO A 238 1.91 -4.38 0.14
C PRO A 238 1.65 -5.87 0.45
N PRO A 239 0.41 -6.36 0.35
CA PRO A 239 0.11 -7.78 0.52
C PRO A 239 0.88 -8.65 -0.47
N GLY A 240 1.45 -9.77 0.00
CA GLY A 240 2.19 -10.73 -0.81
C GLY A 240 3.51 -10.21 -1.39
N ASN A 241 4.04 -9.09 -0.86
CA ASN A 241 5.29 -8.55 -1.37
C ASN A 241 6.46 -9.54 -1.14
N PRO A 242 7.44 -9.61 -2.05
CA PRO A 242 8.56 -10.54 -1.92
C PRO A 242 9.80 -9.93 -1.24
N PHE A 243 9.75 -8.65 -0.85
CA PHE A 243 10.94 -7.96 -0.36
C PHE A 243 11.17 -8.19 1.14
N GLU A 244 10.12 -8.42 1.93
CA GLU A 244 10.24 -8.71 3.37
C GLU A 244 11.06 -9.97 3.65
N ARG A 245 11.03 -10.96 2.74
CA ARG A 245 11.92 -12.15 2.81
C ARG A 245 13.40 -11.78 2.86
N SER A 246 13.78 -10.68 2.22
CA SER A 246 15.16 -10.21 2.22
C SER A 246 15.57 -9.64 3.57
N VAL A 247 14.63 -9.10 4.35
CA VAL A 247 14.88 -8.67 5.73
C VAL A 247 15.30 -9.88 6.57
N PHE A 248 14.53 -10.97 6.51
CA PHE A 248 14.83 -12.17 7.28
C PHE A 248 16.15 -12.86 6.87
N ALA A 249 16.52 -12.74 5.59
CA ALA A 249 17.77 -13.28 5.06
C ALA A 249 19.01 -12.40 5.36
N THR A 250 18.84 -11.12 5.70
CA THR A 250 19.97 -10.19 5.91
C THR A 250 20.56 -10.37 7.31
N ALA A 251 21.78 -10.89 7.39
CA ALA A 251 22.42 -11.28 8.66
C ALA A 251 22.53 -10.15 9.70
N SER A 252 22.73 -8.91 9.26
CA SER A 252 22.88 -7.76 10.14
C SER A 252 21.60 -7.37 10.89
N VAL A 253 20.43 -7.74 10.38
CA VAL A 253 19.15 -7.30 10.93
C VAL A 253 18.85 -8.04 12.22
N ASP A 254 18.81 -7.33 13.35
CA ASP A 254 18.44 -7.87 14.65
C ASP A 254 16.96 -7.68 14.97
N HIS A 255 16.40 -6.53 14.59
CA HIS A 255 14.98 -6.24 14.76
C HIS A 255 14.34 -5.81 13.46
N TYR A 256 13.16 -6.35 13.21
CA TYR A 256 12.28 -5.88 12.16
C TYR A 256 10.92 -5.52 12.76
N ILE A 257 10.51 -4.26 12.59
CA ILE A 257 9.24 -3.73 13.08
C ILE A 257 8.33 -3.54 11.87
N VAL A 258 7.13 -4.12 11.93
CA VAL A 258 6.13 -3.96 10.86
C VAL A 258 4.85 -3.39 11.40
N ILE A 259 4.39 -2.29 10.80
CA ILE A 259 3.04 -1.77 11.00
C ILE A 259 2.21 -2.26 9.81
N THR A 260 1.17 -3.08 10.03
CA THR A 260 0.39 -3.69 8.94
C THR A 260 -1.09 -3.82 9.29
N SER A 261 -1.92 -4.31 8.35
CA SER A 261 -3.36 -4.52 8.56
C SER A 261 -3.62 -5.53 9.66
N ALA A 262 -4.67 -5.33 10.47
CA ALA A 262 -5.13 -6.29 11.48
C ALA A 262 -5.62 -7.62 10.88
N ASN A 263 -5.96 -7.67 9.57
CA ASN A 263 -6.35 -8.88 8.86
C ASN A 263 -5.13 -9.55 8.18
N ASN A 264 -4.94 -10.86 8.36
CA ASN A 264 -3.81 -11.61 7.80
C ASN A 264 -3.83 -11.62 6.26
N ASN A 265 -5.02 -11.62 5.67
CA ASN A 265 -5.19 -11.71 4.21
C ASN A 265 -4.85 -10.39 3.50
N ASP A 266 -4.86 -9.28 4.24
CA ASP A 266 -4.69 -7.93 3.70
C ASP A 266 -3.35 -7.31 4.12
N ALA A 267 -2.45 -8.11 4.71
CA ALA A 267 -1.24 -7.64 5.38
C ALA A 267 0.01 -8.36 4.87
N SER A 268 0.95 -7.62 4.29
CA SER A 268 2.37 -8.02 4.21
C SER A 268 2.65 -9.36 3.49
N ASP A 269 3.85 -9.92 3.67
CA ASP A 269 4.22 -11.29 3.32
C ASP A 269 3.93 -12.28 4.48
N TRP A 270 2.66 -12.47 4.85
CA TRP A 270 2.27 -13.34 5.97
C TRP A 270 2.83 -14.77 5.85
N GLN A 271 2.90 -15.31 4.63
CA GLN A 271 3.53 -16.63 4.40
C GLN A 271 5.03 -16.60 4.71
N GLY A 272 5.74 -15.55 4.30
CA GLY A 272 7.15 -15.36 4.64
C GLY A 272 7.39 -15.25 6.14
N TYR A 273 6.48 -14.62 6.88
CA TYR A 273 6.56 -14.49 8.34
C TYR A 273 6.48 -15.84 9.06
N LEU A 274 5.64 -16.74 8.55
CA LEU A 274 5.48 -18.09 9.11
C LEU A 274 6.59 -19.04 8.67
N ALA A 275 7.15 -18.85 7.47
CA ALA A 275 8.17 -19.74 6.90
C ALA A 275 9.60 -19.45 7.40
N GLN A 276 9.87 -18.25 7.91
CA GLN A 276 11.18 -17.91 8.44
C GLN A 276 11.44 -18.60 9.80
N ASN A 277 12.70 -18.97 10.07
CA ASN A 277 13.09 -19.69 11.30
C ASN A 277 14.12 -18.92 12.16
N PHE A 278 14.48 -17.70 11.75
CA PHE A 278 15.59 -16.94 12.34
C PHE A 278 15.14 -15.90 13.36
N PHE A 279 13.86 -15.54 13.37
CA PHE A 279 13.29 -14.51 14.22
C PHE A 279 12.13 -15.06 15.05
N ASP A 280 12.04 -14.58 16.28
CA ASP A 280 10.82 -14.67 17.07
C ASP A 280 9.90 -13.52 16.67
N MET A 281 8.65 -13.85 16.35
CA MET A 281 7.62 -12.89 15.96
C MET A 281 6.65 -12.68 17.11
N ILE A 282 6.48 -11.42 17.53
CA ILE A 282 5.54 -11.02 18.57
C ILE A 282 4.60 -9.94 18.01
N GLY A 283 3.30 -10.11 18.22
CA GLY A 283 2.33 -9.03 18.02
C GLY A 283 2.30 -8.14 19.25
N ASP A 284 2.59 -6.84 19.09
CA ASP A 284 2.54 -5.88 20.18
C ASP A 284 1.20 -5.14 20.16
N GLU A 285 0.24 -5.60 20.96
CA GLU A 285 -1.07 -4.97 21.07
C GLU A 285 -1.01 -3.52 21.56
N ARG A 286 -0.04 -3.22 22.42
CA ARG A 286 0.12 -1.89 23.02
C ARG A 286 0.53 -0.89 21.94
N LEU A 287 1.52 -1.23 21.12
CA LEU A 287 1.90 -0.42 19.95
C LEU A 287 0.80 -0.38 18.89
N SER A 288 0.09 -1.49 18.69
CA SER A 288 -1.04 -1.56 17.75
C SER A 288 -2.13 -0.54 18.07
N ARG A 289 -2.44 -0.32 19.36
CA ARG A 289 -3.39 0.71 19.82
C ARG A 289 -2.88 2.15 19.64
N MET A 290 -1.60 2.34 19.32
CA MET A 290 -0.99 3.65 19.08
C MET A 290 -0.91 4.01 17.58
N VAL A 291 -1.27 3.07 16.70
CA VAL A 291 -1.49 3.30 15.26
C VAL A 291 -2.95 3.70 15.06
N LEU A 292 -3.18 4.77 14.30
CA LEU A 292 -4.48 5.40 14.18
C LEU A 292 -5.02 5.32 12.74
N PRO A 293 -6.35 5.16 12.58
CA PRO A 293 -7.35 4.91 13.61
C PRO A 293 -7.17 3.54 14.29
N GLN A 294 -7.49 3.47 15.58
CA GLN A 294 -7.35 2.26 16.38
C GLN A 294 -8.19 1.09 15.84
N GLY A 295 -7.64 -0.12 15.91
CA GLY A 295 -8.31 -1.37 15.54
C GLY A 295 -8.17 -1.81 14.08
N ALA A 296 -7.66 -0.94 13.21
CA ALA A 296 -7.42 -1.29 11.79
C ALA A 296 -6.01 -1.86 11.53
N SER A 297 -5.08 -1.64 12.46
CA SER A 297 -3.67 -1.97 12.28
C SER A 297 -3.15 -2.85 13.41
N ARG A 298 -2.10 -3.60 13.11
CA ARG A 298 -1.27 -4.32 14.07
C ARG A 298 0.18 -3.90 13.92
N VAL A 299 0.93 -4.03 15.00
CA VAL A 299 2.40 -3.92 15.00
C VAL A 299 2.98 -5.29 15.32
N LEU A 300 3.84 -5.77 14.43
CA LEU A 300 4.61 -7.00 14.62
C LEU A 300 6.07 -6.61 14.88
N ILE A 301 6.68 -7.26 15.86
CA ILE A 301 8.10 -7.13 16.16
C ILE A 301 8.74 -8.49 15.94
N PHE A 302 9.71 -8.52 15.05
CA PHE A 302 10.56 -9.67 14.82
C PHE A 302 11.90 -9.41 15.51
N THR A 303 12.35 -10.32 16.37
CA THR A 303 13.66 -10.26 17.01
C THR A 303 14.48 -11.47 16.62
N ARG A 304 15.69 -11.25 16.10
CA ARG A 304 16.56 -12.34 15.68
C ARG A 304 16.91 -13.21 16.87
N ARG A 305 16.77 -14.53 16.71
CA ARG A 305 17.22 -15.52 17.68
C ARG A 305 18.74 -15.45 17.77
N ARG A 306 19.27 -15.20 18.97
CA ARG A 306 20.69 -15.38 19.22
C ARG A 306 21.00 -16.87 19.13
N ARG A 307 21.95 -17.22 18.27
CA ARG A 307 22.53 -18.55 18.22
C ARG A 307 23.38 -18.80 19.46
#